data_AF-A0A527Z313-F1
#
_entry.id   AF-A0A527Z313-F1
#
_cell.length_a   1.000
_cell.length_b   1.000
_cell.length_c   1.000
_cell.angle_alpha   90.00
_cell.angle_beta   90.00
_cell.angle_gamma   90.00
#
_symmetry.space_group_name_H-M   'P 1'
#
loop_
_entity.id
_entity.type
_entity.pdbx_description
1 polymer ?
#
loop_
_entity_poly.entity_id
_entity_poly.type
_entity_poly.pdbx_seq_one_letter_code
_entity_poly.pdbx_strand_id
1 'polypeptide(L)'
;YIGEEVGSGKGPAVDIALDPLEGTTICAKNLPNALAVIAIAEKGSLLFAPDVYMDKIAIGPGYADGVIDIDAAPAENIANLARAKG
;
A
#
# COMPACT_ATOMS: atom_id res chain seq x y z
N TYR A 1 -2.99 14.09 -12.59
CA TYR A 1 -1.57 14.28 -12.22
C TYR A 1 -1.46 14.65 -10.75
N ILE A 2 -0.28 14.57 -10.12
CA ILE A 2 -0.14 14.93 -8.70
C ILE A 2 -0.48 16.42 -8.50
N GLY A 3 -1.41 16.70 -7.58
CA GLY A 3 -1.91 18.05 -7.30
C GLY A 3 -3.09 18.48 -8.17
N GLU A 4 -3.60 17.62 -9.05
CA GLU A 4 -4.85 17.88 -9.79
C GLU A 4 -6.04 17.95 -8.82
N GLU A 5 -6.85 19.00 -8.95
CA GLU A 5 -8.11 19.11 -8.21
C GLU A 5 -9.22 18.36 -8.97
N VAL A 6 -9.89 17.43 -8.27
CA VAL A 6 -10.94 16.57 -8.83
C VAL A 6 -12.18 16.55 -7.93
N GLY A 7 -13.30 16.08 -8.49
CA GLY A 7 -14.59 16.00 -7.80
C GLY A 7 -15.51 17.19 -8.06
N SER A 8 -16.66 17.24 -7.37
CA SER A 8 -17.68 18.28 -7.60
C SER A 8 -17.40 19.62 -6.88
N GLY A 9 -16.32 19.70 -6.11
CA GLY A 9 -16.00 20.83 -5.24
C GLY A 9 -16.89 20.96 -4.00
N LYS A 10 -17.78 19.98 -3.74
CA LYS A 10 -18.66 19.95 -2.57
C LYS A 10 -18.23 18.84 -1.61
N GLY A 11 -18.14 19.16 -0.32
CA GLY A 11 -17.76 18.22 0.73
C GLY A 11 -16.42 18.55 1.38
N PRO A 12 -15.94 17.68 2.30
CA PRO A 12 -14.64 17.87 2.93
C PRO A 12 -13.50 17.72 1.92
N ALA A 13 -12.40 18.42 2.18
CA ALA A 13 -11.16 18.20 1.45
C ALA A 13 -10.54 16.85 1.87
N VAL A 14 -10.08 16.09 0.88
CA VAL A 14 -9.50 14.75 1.06
C VAL A 14 -8.24 14.63 0.22
N ASP A 15 -7.34 13.75 0.65
CA ASP A 15 -6.25 13.28 -0.21
C ASP A 15 -6.74 12.08 -1.03
N ILE A 16 -6.29 12.00 -2.28
CA ILE A 16 -6.57 10.89 -3.18
C ILE A 16 -5.25 10.33 -3.67
N ALA A 17 -5.05 9.03 -3.43
CA ALA A 17 -4.03 8.25 -4.12
C ALA A 17 -4.74 7.30 -5.10
N LEU A 18 -4.25 7.27 -6.34
CA LEU A 18 -4.87 6.55 -7.43
C LEU A 18 -3.81 5.77 -8.20
N ASP A 19 -4.07 4.47 -8.39
CA ASP A 19 -3.42 3.66 -9.39
C ASP A 19 -4.51 3.16 -10.36
N PRO A 20 -4.71 3.85 -11.50
CA PRO A 20 -5.79 3.49 -12.43
C PRO A 20 -5.66 2.06 -12.97
N LEU A 21 -4.44 1.55 -13.07
CA LEU A 21 -4.15 0.19 -13.52
C LEU A 21 -2.81 -0.28 -12.95
N GLU A 22 -2.87 -0.91 -11.77
CA GLU A 22 -1.77 -1.69 -11.25
C GLU A 22 -1.57 -2.89 -12.19
N GLY A 23 -0.31 -3.14 -12.56
CA GLY A 23 0.02 -4.32 -13.35
C GLY A 23 -0.35 -4.16 -14.82
N THR A 24 -0.07 -3.01 -15.44
CA THR A 24 -0.30 -2.75 -16.87
C THR A 24 0.16 -3.90 -17.80
N THR A 25 1.33 -4.49 -17.55
CA THR A 25 1.85 -5.63 -18.31
C THR A 25 1.04 -6.91 -18.09
N ILE A 26 0.60 -7.14 -16.86
CA ILE A 26 -0.23 -8.29 -16.46
C ILE A 26 -1.59 -8.19 -17.17
N CYS A 27 -2.20 -7.01 -17.12
CA CYS A 27 -3.44 -6.70 -17.83
C CYS A 27 -3.30 -6.92 -19.34
N ALA A 28 -2.25 -6.37 -19.97
CA ALA A 28 -2.02 -6.49 -21.41
C ALA A 28 -1.86 -7.96 -21.87
N LYS A 29 -1.37 -8.83 -20.98
CA LYS A 29 -1.16 -10.26 -21.26
C LYS A 29 -2.29 -11.16 -20.73
N ASN A 30 -3.38 -10.60 -20.20
CA ASN A 30 -4.49 -11.34 -19.59
C ASN A 30 -4.02 -12.32 -18.50
N LEU A 31 -3.09 -11.88 -17.66
CA LEU A 31 -2.62 -12.63 -16.50
C LEU A 31 -3.42 -12.23 -15.23
N PRO A 32 -3.48 -13.08 -14.20
CA PRO A 32 -4.18 -12.74 -12.95
C PRO A 32 -3.52 -11.58 -12.20
N ASN A 33 -4.31 -10.94 -11.32
CA ASN A 33 -3.90 -9.92 -10.33
C ASN A 33 -3.68 -8.48 -10.82
N ALA A 34 -4.09 -8.12 -12.05
CA ALA A 34 -4.22 -6.70 -12.40
C ALA A 34 -5.39 -6.05 -11.63
N LEU A 35 -5.21 -4.82 -11.14
CA LEU A 35 -6.18 -4.13 -10.28
C LEU A 35 -6.35 -2.66 -10.69
N ALA A 36 -7.55 -2.12 -10.46
CA ALA A 36 -7.79 -0.68 -10.41
C ALA A 36 -7.94 -0.27 -8.95
N VAL A 37 -7.16 0.71 -8.49
CA VAL A 37 -7.03 1.05 -7.06
C VAL A 37 -7.24 2.53 -6.82
N ILE A 38 -8.08 2.86 -5.84
CA ILE A 38 -8.24 4.23 -5.31
C ILE A 38 -8.24 4.18 -3.78
N ALA A 39 -7.54 5.11 -3.16
CA ALA A 39 -7.56 5.35 -1.72
C ALA A 39 -7.92 6.81 -1.45
N ILE A 40 -8.80 7.03 -0.48
CA ILE A 40 -9.27 8.35 -0.05
C ILE A 40 -9.06 8.46 1.45
N ALA A 41 -8.41 9.52 1.88
CA ALA A 41 -8.14 9.79 3.29
C ALA A 41 -8.40 11.25 3.64
N GLU A 42 -8.47 11.55 4.93
CA GLU A 42 -8.45 12.94 5.40
C GLU A 42 -7.23 13.68 4.84
N LYS A 43 -7.40 14.98 4.57
CA LYS A 43 -6.36 15.81 3.96
C LYS A 43 -5.08 15.81 4.81
N GLY A 44 -3.94 15.52 4.18
CA GLY A 44 -2.62 15.46 4.81
C GLY A 44 -2.28 14.11 5.44
N SER A 45 -3.16 13.10 5.36
CA SER A 45 -2.95 11.80 6.00
C SER A 45 -2.20 10.79 5.13
N LEU A 46 -2.12 11.01 3.81
CA LEU A 46 -1.34 10.14 2.93
C LEU A 46 0.11 10.63 2.85
N LEU A 47 1.06 9.70 2.99
CA LEU A 47 2.46 9.98 2.76
C LEU A 47 2.66 10.45 1.31
N PHE A 48 3.23 11.63 1.13
CA PHE A 48 3.69 12.11 -0.17
C PHE A 48 4.98 11.38 -0.55
N ALA A 49 4.83 10.14 -1.04
CA ALA A 49 5.94 9.32 -1.47
C ALA A 49 6.40 9.73 -2.89
N PRO A 50 7.71 9.94 -3.11
CA PRO A 50 8.23 10.11 -4.47
C PRO A 50 8.14 8.80 -5.25
N ASP A 51 8.22 8.91 -6.58
CA ASP A 51 8.20 7.75 -7.48
C ASP A 51 9.55 7.03 -7.48
N VAL A 52 9.79 6.26 -6.41
CA VAL A 52 11.00 5.49 -6.16
C VAL A 52 10.65 4.14 -5.52
N TYR A 53 11.62 3.24 -5.50
CA TYR A 53 11.47 2.00 -4.75
C TYR A 53 11.39 2.25 -3.25
N MET A 54 10.63 1.38 -2.58
CA MET A 54 10.51 1.33 -1.13
C MET A 54 10.60 -0.13 -0.72
N ASP A 55 11.48 -0.42 0.23
CA ASP A 55 11.52 -1.73 0.87
C ASP A 55 10.28 -1.88 1.76
N LYS A 56 9.62 -3.04 1.69
CA LYS A 56 8.33 -3.27 2.34
C LYS A 56 8.25 -4.68 2.91
N ILE A 57 7.78 -4.77 4.14
CA ILE A 57 7.32 -6.00 4.77
C ILE A 57 5.96 -5.73 5.42
N ALA A 58 5.02 -6.67 5.30
CA ALA A 58 3.68 -6.54 5.86
C ALA A 58 3.14 -7.90 6.31
N ILE A 59 2.35 -7.90 7.38
CA ILE A 59 1.63 -9.06 7.91
C ILE A 59 0.15 -8.73 8.10
N GLY A 60 -0.68 -9.77 8.23
CA GLY A 60 -2.11 -9.61 8.50
C GLY A 60 -2.39 -9.01 9.89
N PRO A 61 -3.65 -8.67 10.19
CA PRO A 61 -4.03 -8.15 11.50
C PRO A 61 -4.01 -9.25 12.59
N GLY A 62 -4.05 -8.82 13.86
CA GLY A 62 -4.22 -9.72 15.01
C GLY A 62 -2.92 -10.20 15.67
N TYR A 63 -1.76 -9.78 15.15
CA TYR A 63 -0.47 -10.01 15.78
C TYR A 63 -0.10 -8.83 16.69
N ALA A 64 0.75 -9.08 17.68
CA ALA A 64 1.30 -8.02 18.53
C ALA A 64 2.22 -7.09 17.71
N ASP A 65 2.38 -5.85 18.17
CA ASP A 65 3.35 -4.93 17.59
C ASP A 65 4.78 -5.50 17.68
N GLY A 66 5.61 -5.20 16.68
CA GLY A 66 7.00 -5.66 16.63
C GLY A 66 7.20 -7.12 16.22
N VAL A 67 6.17 -7.81 15.71
CA VAL A 67 6.32 -9.18 15.17
C VAL A 67 7.20 -9.22 13.92
N ILE A 68 7.24 -8.12 13.15
CA ILE A 68 8.15 -7.93 12.03
C ILE A 68 8.98 -6.66 12.21
N ASP A 69 10.22 -6.70 11.74
CA ASP A 69 11.15 -5.57 11.67
C ASP A 69 11.86 -5.60 10.30
N ILE A 70 11.81 -4.48 9.57
CA ILE A 70 12.39 -4.39 8.23
C ILE A 70 13.93 -4.44 8.23
N ASP A 71 14.56 -4.07 9.35
CA ASP A 71 16.03 -4.13 9.51
C ASP A 71 16.51 -5.53 9.92
N ALA A 72 15.60 -6.42 10.33
CA ALA A 72 15.93 -7.79 10.68
C ALA A 72 16.10 -8.69 9.45
N ALA A 73 16.83 -9.80 9.60
CA ALA A 73 16.98 -10.75 8.51
C ALA A 73 15.61 -11.37 8.13
N PRO A 74 15.30 -11.59 6.82
CA PRO A 74 14.02 -12.17 6.41
C PRO A 74 13.66 -13.50 7.09
N ALA A 75 14.67 -14.35 7.35
CA ALA A 75 14.48 -15.62 8.05
C ALA A 75 14.00 -15.44 9.49
N GLU A 76 14.43 -14.37 10.16
CA GLU A 76 14.00 -14.04 11.52
C GLU A 76 12.54 -13.57 11.54
N ASN A 77 12.17 -12.67 10.63
CA ASN A 77 10.78 -12.22 10.46
C ASN A 77 9.82 -13.40 10.20
N ILE A 78 10.21 -14.35 9.34
CA ILE A 78 9.41 -15.56 9.09
C ILE A 78 9.29 -16.41 10.36
N ALA A 79 10.37 -16.63 11.10
CA ALA A 79 10.34 -17.41 12.34
C ALA A 79 9.48 -16.73 13.44
N ASN A 80 9.55 -15.40 13.55
CA ASN A 80 8.75 -14.62 14.49
C ASN A 80 7.26 -14.69 14.16
N LEU A 81 6.91 -14.49 12.88
CA LEU A 81 5.53 -14.61 12.42
C LEU A 81 4.99 -16.04 12.62
N ALA A 82 5.78 -17.07 12.30
CA ALA A 82 5.40 -18.45 12.51
C ALA A 82 5.08 -18.74 13.98
N ARG A 83 5.97 -18.31 14.90
CA ARG A 83 5.76 -18.44 16.35
C ARG A 83 4.52 -17.69 16.83
N ALA A 84 4.27 -16.49 16.30
CA ALA A 84 3.12 -15.68 16.67
C ALA A 84 1.79 -16.29 16.16
N LYS A 85 1.83 -17.03 15.05
CA LYS A 85 0.66 -17.66 14.44
C LYS A 85 0.25 -18.98 15.12
N GLY A 86 1.20 -19.70 15.74
CA GLY A 86 0.98 -21.01 16.36
C GLY A 86 1.36 -22.15 15.45
#